data_AF-A0A3L7P2R8-F1
#
_entry.id   AF-A0A3L7P2R8-F1
#
_cell.length_a   1.000
_cell.length_b   1.000
_cell.length_c   1.000
_cell.angle_alpha   90.00
_cell.angle_beta   90.00
_cell.angle_gamma   90.00
#
_symmetry.space_group_name_H-M   'P 1'
#
loop_
_entity.id
_entity.type
_entity.pdbx_description
1 polymer ?
#
loop_
_entity_poly.entity_id
_entity_poly.type
_entity_poly.pdbx_seq_one_letter_code
_entity_poly.pdbx_strand_id
1 'polypeptide(L)'
;MAEAPASTWTVVGALVTAVICAVLTRPALVTCEAPVRRWPLITTIVGLVVGAALAYCMDEFQCQRTPEVIPSQTWQDLRIVYHAICLGFLLVITATDLASLYIPNFVVNWGLAIAMIGAFVSGELQMAHLWVDWNEEIPGLRGPYIPDWIQAHQHWHALAWSLVGAIVGWVLIDVVRRIAEFALGRPAMGAGDVTLMAMIGAFLGWQATVIAFFIAPILALVLGPLARRVSKEMAVPYGPFLAMGAIITMFAWRWIWMFEIDISSTGPDSIDDRTTAFAVRRMFGDWMLLTGLSVVALVGTVGLM
;
A
#
# COMPACT_ATOMS: atom_id res chain seq x y z
N MET A 1 1.78 31.10 -6.42
CA MET A 1 0.49 30.37 -6.39
C MET A 1 0.09 30.30 -4.92
N ALA A 2 -1.10 30.79 -4.56
CA ALA A 2 -1.50 30.89 -3.16
C ALA A 2 -1.70 29.50 -2.56
N GLU A 3 -1.10 29.24 -1.39
CA GLU A 3 -1.30 28.01 -0.61
C GLU A 3 -2.80 27.87 -0.29
N ALA A 4 -3.40 26.74 -0.68
CA ALA A 4 -4.78 26.46 -0.29
C ALA A 4 -4.82 26.22 1.23
N PRO A 5 -5.86 26.70 1.95
CA PRO A 5 -5.98 26.40 3.37
C PRO A 5 -6.14 24.89 3.56
N ALA A 6 -5.60 24.32 4.64
CA ALA A 6 -5.56 22.87 4.89
C ALA A 6 -6.94 22.16 4.86
N SER A 7 -8.02 22.93 5.07
CA SER A 7 -9.40 22.47 4.88
C SER A 7 -9.72 22.07 3.44
N THR A 8 -9.07 22.67 2.43
CA THR A 8 -9.39 22.47 1.01
C THR A 8 -8.97 21.09 0.53
N TRP A 9 -7.74 20.65 0.81
CA TRP A 9 -7.27 19.33 0.38
C TRP A 9 -7.98 18.20 1.10
N THR A 10 -8.35 18.42 2.36
CA THR A 10 -9.22 17.52 3.14
C THR A 10 -10.55 17.28 2.43
N VAL A 11 -11.21 18.36 1.98
CA VAL A 11 -12.47 18.27 1.22
C VAL A 11 -12.27 17.61 -0.14
N VAL A 12 -11.19 17.94 -0.85
CA VAL A 12 -10.87 17.34 -2.15
C VAL A 12 -10.69 15.83 -2.03
N GLY A 13 -9.88 15.36 -1.08
CA GLY A 13 -9.69 13.92 -0.86
C GLY A 13 -10.98 13.20 -0.51
N ALA A 14 -11.79 13.79 0.38
CA ALA A 14 -13.11 13.26 0.74
C ALA A 14 -14.03 13.11 -0.48
N LEU A 15 -14.12 14.14 -1.31
CA LEU A 15 -14.96 14.15 -2.51
C LEU A 15 -14.47 13.15 -3.56
N VAL A 16 -13.16 13.10 -3.81
CA VAL A 16 -12.57 12.16 -4.79
C VAL A 16 -12.89 10.72 -4.41
N THR A 17 -12.61 10.33 -3.17
CA THR A 17 -12.89 8.96 -2.69
C THR A 17 -14.40 8.67 -2.71
N ALA A 18 -15.24 9.61 -2.24
CA ALA A 18 -16.69 9.43 -2.22
C ALA A 18 -17.29 9.28 -3.63
N VAL A 19 -16.84 10.09 -4.60
CA VAL A 19 -17.31 10.02 -6.00
C VAL A 19 -16.96 8.66 -6.61
N ILE A 20 -15.73 8.18 -6.40
CA ILE A 20 -15.30 6.87 -6.90
C ILE A 20 -16.17 5.76 -6.31
N CYS A 21 -16.39 5.77 -4.99
CA CYS A 21 -17.28 4.80 -4.34
C CYS A 21 -18.72 4.89 -4.87
N ALA A 22 -19.27 6.09 -5.00
CA ALA A 22 -20.63 6.30 -5.47
C ALA A 22 -20.84 5.80 -6.92
N VAL A 23 -19.86 6.05 -7.79
CA VAL A 23 -19.94 5.69 -9.22
C VAL A 23 -19.66 4.20 -9.44
N LEU A 24 -18.66 3.63 -8.76
CA LEU A 24 -18.18 2.28 -9.08
C LEU A 24 -18.82 1.16 -8.24
N THR A 25 -19.27 1.41 -7.01
CA THR A 25 -19.78 0.32 -6.15
C THR A 25 -21.00 -0.38 -6.76
N ARG A 26 -21.96 0.35 -7.33
CA ARG A 26 -23.16 -0.27 -7.91
C ARG A 26 -22.85 -1.12 -9.15
N PRO A 27 -22.15 -0.62 -10.19
CA PRO A 27 -21.73 -1.44 -11.32
C PRO A 27 -20.93 -2.67 -10.87
N ALA A 28 -20.02 -2.49 -9.89
CA ALA A 28 -19.18 -3.56 -9.40
C ALA A 28 -19.99 -4.70 -8.76
N LEU A 29 -20.95 -4.38 -7.90
CA LEU A 29 -21.83 -5.37 -7.28
C LEU A 29 -22.71 -6.08 -8.31
N VAL A 30 -23.21 -5.36 -9.33
CA VAL A 30 -24.02 -5.96 -10.40
C VAL A 30 -23.19 -6.96 -11.21
N THR A 31 -21.95 -6.62 -11.55
CA THR A 31 -21.03 -7.54 -12.25
C THR A 31 -20.71 -8.79 -11.43
N CYS A 32 -20.70 -8.68 -10.10
CA CYS A 32 -20.45 -9.81 -9.20
C CYS A 32 -21.73 -10.56 -8.79
N GLU A 33 -22.88 -10.24 -9.39
CA GLU A 33 -24.19 -10.81 -9.04
C GLU A 33 -24.54 -10.66 -7.53
N ALA A 34 -24.01 -9.63 -6.89
CA ALA A 34 -24.12 -9.37 -5.47
C ALA A 34 -25.33 -8.47 -5.13
N PRO A 35 -25.91 -8.55 -3.92
CA PRO A 35 -27.05 -7.74 -3.53
C PRO A 35 -26.67 -6.24 -3.39
N VAL A 36 -27.21 -5.39 -4.27
CA VAL A 36 -26.89 -3.94 -4.35
C VAL A 36 -27.40 -3.10 -3.16
N ARG A 37 -28.18 -3.69 -2.24
CA ARG A 37 -28.99 -3.06 -1.17
C ARG A 37 -28.45 -1.74 -0.58
N ARG A 38 -27.65 -1.81 0.50
CA ARG A 38 -27.12 -0.62 1.22
C ARG A 38 -25.65 -0.35 0.89
N TRP A 39 -24.99 -1.25 0.17
CA TRP A 39 -23.56 -1.19 -0.09
C TRP A 39 -23.11 0.11 -0.74
N PRO A 40 -23.70 0.61 -1.85
CA PRO A 40 -23.26 1.87 -2.46
C PRO A 40 -23.34 3.08 -1.51
N LEU A 41 -24.35 3.13 -0.65
CA LEU A 41 -24.49 4.21 0.33
C LEU A 41 -23.41 4.09 1.42
N ILE A 42 -23.24 2.89 1.97
CA ILE A 42 -22.25 2.63 3.03
C ILE A 42 -20.84 2.92 2.52
N THR A 43 -20.47 2.41 1.34
CA THR A 43 -19.14 2.63 0.76
C THR A 43 -18.89 4.10 0.47
N THR A 44 -19.90 4.84 0.02
CA THR A 44 -19.77 6.28 -0.22
C THR A 44 -19.55 7.06 1.07
N ILE A 45 -20.32 6.76 2.13
CA ILE A 45 -20.16 7.42 3.43
C ILE A 45 -18.79 7.08 4.04
N VAL A 46 -18.41 5.80 4.02
CA VAL A 46 -17.09 5.36 4.50
C VAL A 46 -15.98 6.01 3.67
N GLY A 47 -16.13 6.06 2.34
CA GLY A 47 -15.19 6.71 1.44
C GLY A 47 -15.03 8.20 1.71
N LEU A 48 -16.12 8.90 2.01
CA LEU A 48 -16.09 10.31 2.40
C LEU A 48 -15.29 10.50 3.69
N VAL A 49 -15.56 9.69 4.72
CA VAL A 49 -14.91 9.80 6.04
C VAL A 49 -13.43 9.44 5.97
N VAL A 50 -13.11 8.27 5.40
CA VAL A 50 -11.73 7.79 5.34
C VAL A 50 -10.91 8.60 4.32
N GLY A 51 -11.52 9.06 3.23
CA GLY A 51 -10.89 9.97 2.26
C GLY A 51 -10.54 11.32 2.88
N ALA A 52 -11.46 11.91 3.67
CA ALA A 52 -11.18 13.11 4.44
C ALA A 52 -10.03 12.88 5.44
N ALA A 53 -10.07 11.78 6.19
CA ALA A 53 -9.05 11.45 7.17
C ALA A 53 -7.67 11.27 6.53
N LEU A 54 -7.58 10.56 5.40
CA LEU A 54 -6.32 10.34 4.69
C LEU A 54 -5.76 11.67 4.19
N ALA A 55 -6.59 12.49 3.54
CA ALA A 55 -6.17 13.79 3.04
C ALA A 55 -5.70 14.72 4.15
N TYR A 56 -6.42 14.77 5.27
CA TYR A 56 -6.01 15.52 6.45
C TYR A 56 -4.67 15.01 7.02
N CYS A 57 -4.47 13.70 7.10
CA CYS A 57 -3.20 13.12 7.56
C CYS A 57 -2.02 13.41 6.63
N MET A 58 -2.26 13.45 5.31
CA MET A 58 -1.24 13.77 4.33
C MET A 58 -0.89 15.26 4.34
N ASP A 59 -1.86 16.14 4.54
CA ASP A 59 -1.69 17.59 4.50
C ASP A 59 -1.12 18.15 5.83
N GLU A 60 -1.74 17.83 6.96
CA GLU A 60 -1.33 18.38 8.27
C GLU A 60 -0.17 17.61 8.90
N PHE A 61 -0.28 16.28 8.93
CA PHE A 61 0.72 15.44 9.60
C PHE A 61 1.86 15.02 8.68
N GLN A 62 1.74 15.28 7.36
CA GLN A 62 2.74 14.89 6.38
C GLN A 62 3.09 13.40 6.50
N CYS A 63 2.05 12.56 6.68
CA CYS A 63 2.19 11.17 7.08
C CYS A 63 2.88 10.28 6.03
N GLN A 64 3.06 10.77 4.80
CA GLN A 64 3.76 10.09 3.71
C GLN A 64 5.06 10.80 3.28
N ARG A 65 5.40 11.94 3.90
CA ARG A 65 6.62 12.67 3.59
C ARG A 65 7.80 12.03 4.31
N THR A 66 8.84 11.73 3.57
CA THR A 66 10.07 11.19 4.09
C THR A 66 11.25 12.08 3.63
N PRO A 67 12.40 12.09 4.33
CA PRO A 67 13.54 12.93 3.97
C PRO A 67 14.08 12.65 2.56
N GLU A 68 13.80 11.46 2.02
CA GLU A 68 14.35 10.98 0.75
C GLU A 68 13.45 11.33 -0.44
N VAL A 69 12.15 11.56 -0.19
CA VAL A 69 11.18 11.90 -1.24
C VAL A 69 10.50 13.22 -0.89
N ILE A 70 11.02 14.29 -1.48
CA ILE A 70 10.50 15.65 -1.30
C ILE A 70 9.98 16.14 -2.67
N PRO A 71 8.70 15.89 -3.00
CA PRO A 71 8.12 16.39 -4.23
C PRO A 71 7.98 17.91 -4.19
N SER A 72 7.81 18.52 -5.36
CA SER A 72 7.37 19.92 -5.44
C SER A 72 5.97 20.10 -4.82
N GLN A 73 5.63 21.32 -4.39
CA GLN A 73 4.36 21.60 -3.71
C GLN A 73 3.14 21.10 -4.51
N THR A 74 3.12 21.34 -5.83
CA THR A 74 2.02 20.88 -6.70
C THR A 74 1.88 19.37 -6.69
N TRP A 75 2.99 18.63 -6.75
CA TRP A 75 2.96 17.16 -6.77
C TRP A 75 2.71 16.56 -5.39
N GLN A 76 3.07 17.25 -4.32
CA GLN A 76 2.68 16.91 -2.96
C GLN A 76 1.15 16.96 -2.79
N ASP A 77 0.53 18.02 -3.29
CA ASP A 77 -0.91 18.20 -3.28
C ASP A 77 -1.62 17.16 -4.17
N LEU A 78 -1.13 16.94 -5.39
CA LEU A 78 -1.68 15.93 -6.30
C LEU A 78 -1.48 14.49 -5.81
N ARG A 79 -0.50 14.26 -4.92
CA ARG A 79 -0.32 12.97 -4.24
C ARG A 79 -1.50 12.62 -3.35
N ILE A 80 -2.15 13.62 -2.75
CA ILE A 80 -3.38 13.42 -1.96
C ILE A 80 -4.48 12.87 -2.86
N VAL A 81 -4.67 13.48 -4.04
CA VAL A 81 -5.67 13.02 -5.02
C VAL A 81 -5.37 11.59 -5.49
N TYR A 82 -4.11 11.30 -5.80
CA TYR A 82 -3.67 9.97 -6.26
C TYR A 82 -3.95 8.87 -5.24
N HIS A 83 -3.62 9.09 -3.97
CA HIS A 83 -3.86 8.13 -2.89
C HIS A 83 -5.35 8.07 -2.49
N ALA A 84 -6.10 9.17 -2.61
CA ALA A 84 -7.56 9.17 -2.44
C ALA A 84 -8.28 8.34 -3.53
N ILE A 85 -7.75 8.33 -4.75
CA ILE A 85 -8.22 7.45 -5.83
C ILE A 85 -7.96 5.99 -5.49
N CYS A 86 -6.73 5.66 -5.08
CA CYS A 86 -6.36 4.31 -4.62
C CYS A 86 -7.31 3.83 -3.51
N LEU A 87 -7.53 4.67 -2.49
CA LEU A 87 -8.44 4.39 -1.38
C LEU A 87 -9.87 4.10 -1.87
N GLY A 88 -10.37 4.89 -2.83
CA GLY A 88 -11.70 4.67 -3.42
C GLY A 88 -11.83 3.30 -4.07
N PHE A 89 -10.82 2.88 -4.84
CA PHE A 89 -10.76 1.54 -5.44
C PHE A 89 -10.71 0.43 -4.38
N LEU A 90 -9.88 0.59 -3.34
CA LEU A 90 -9.78 -0.39 -2.24
C LEU A 90 -11.09 -0.56 -1.50
N LEU A 91 -11.84 0.52 -1.26
CA LEU A 91 -13.14 0.46 -0.61
C LEU A 91 -14.21 -0.18 -1.48
N VAL A 92 -14.21 0.07 -2.80
CA VAL A 92 -15.10 -0.59 -3.75
C VAL A 92 -14.83 -2.09 -3.77
N ILE A 93 -13.56 -2.50 -3.86
CA ILE A 93 -13.15 -3.91 -3.86
C ILE A 93 -13.48 -4.58 -2.53
N THR A 94 -13.24 -3.91 -1.41
CA THR A 94 -13.59 -4.43 -0.07
C THR A 94 -15.09 -4.71 0.04
N ALA A 95 -15.92 -3.83 -0.50
CA ALA A 95 -17.38 -4.01 -0.48
C ALA A 95 -17.85 -5.16 -1.36
N THR A 96 -17.28 -5.34 -2.55
CA THR A 96 -17.62 -6.48 -3.41
C THR A 96 -17.12 -7.79 -2.83
N ASP A 97 -15.92 -7.80 -2.24
CA ASP A 97 -15.37 -9.01 -1.66
C ASP A 97 -16.14 -9.47 -0.41
N LEU A 98 -16.58 -8.52 0.44
CA LEU A 98 -17.47 -8.83 1.55
C LEU A 98 -18.90 -9.22 1.12
N ALA A 99 -19.34 -8.82 -0.07
CA ALA A 99 -20.69 -9.11 -0.55
C ALA A 99 -20.80 -10.41 -1.35
N SER A 100 -19.74 -10.80 -2.07
CA SER A 100 -19.76 -11.93 -3.01
C SER A 100 -18.44 -12.70 -3.14
N LEU A 101 -17.42 -12.42 -2.30
CA LEU A 101 -16.10 -13.07 -2.35
C LEU A 101 -15.41 -12.95 -3.72
N TYR A 102 -15.73 -11.89 -4.47
CA TYR A 102 -15.21 -11.66 -5.83
C TYR A 102 -14.65 -10.26 -5.98
N ILE A 103 -13.53 -10.18 -6.70
CA ILE A 103 -12.82 -8.94 -6.99
C ILE A 103 -13.06 -8.58 -8.47
N PRO A 104 -13.78 -7.47 -8.75
CA PRO A 104 -14.16 -7.10 -10.10
C PRO A 104 -12.96 -6.62 -10.93
N ASN A 105 -12.62 -7.39 -11.97
CA ASN A 105 -11.48 -7.10 -12.85
C ASN A 105 -11.49 -5.70 -13.47
N PHE A 106 -12.66 -5.15 -13.81
CA PHE A 106 -12.71 -3.81 -14.40
C PHE A 106 -12.24 -2.73 -13.42
N VAL A 107 -12.54 -2.88 -12.12
CA VAL A 107 -12.11 -1.94 -11.08
C VAL A 107 -10.59 -1.99 -10.94
N VAL A 108 -10.05 -3.21 -10.89
CA VAL A 108 -8.60 -3.47 -10.80
C VAL A 108 -7.86 -2.92 -12.02
N ASN A 109 -8.37 -3.19 -13.23
CA ASN A 109 -7.74 -2.74 -14.48
C ASN A 109 -7.72 -1.21 -14.58
N TRP A 110 -8.81 -0.53 -14.20
CA TRP A 110 -8.83 0.93 -14.13
C TRP A 110 -7.88 1.47 -13.06
N GLY A 111 -7.82 0.82 -11.90
CA GLY A 111 -6.85 1.16 -10.86
C GLY A 111 -5.41 1.07 -11.35
N LEU A 112 -5.03 -0.05 -11.97
CA LEU A 112 -3.69 -0.25 -12.57
C LEU A 112 -3.38 0.81 -13.63
N ALA A 113 -4.32 1.08 -14.54
CA ALA A 113 -4.12 2.09 -15.59
C ALA A 113 -3.90 3.48 -15.00
N ILE A 114 -4.73 3.90 -14.03
CA ILE A 114 -4.61 5.21 -13.38
C ILE A 114 -3.31 5.31 -12.57
N ALA A 115 -2.91 4.23 -11.89
CA ALA A 115 -1.66 4.18 -11.15
C ALA A 115 -0.46 4.42 -12.08
N MET A 116 -0.36 3.64 -13.15
CA MET A 116 0.78 3.70 -14.08
C MET A 116 0.82 5.01 -14.86
N ILE A 117 -0.33 5.49 -15.36
CA ILE A 117 -0.42 6.76 -16.08
C ILE A 117 -0.11 7.93 -15.12
N GLY A 118 -0.69 7.91 -13.92
CA GLY A 118 -0.45 8.94 -12.91
C GLY A 118 1.02 8.99 -12.51
N ALA A 119 1.64 7.85 -12.23
CA ALA A 119 3.06 7.76 -11.93
C ALA A 119 3.93 8.29 -13.08
N PHE A 120 3.68 7.86 -14.32
CA PHE A 120 4.45 8.32 -15.48
C PHE A 120 4.30 9.83 -15.72
N VAL A 121 3.07 10.35 -15.74
CA VAL A 121 2.82 11.78 -16.01
C VAL A 121 3.40 12.67 -14.92
N SER A 122 3.36 12.22 -13.65
CA SER A 122 3.86 13.01 -12.53
C SER A 122 5.36 12.98 -12.34
N GLY A 123 6.00 11.81 -12.42
CA GLY A 123 7.40 11.62 -12.03
C GLY A 123 7.65 11.64 -10.51
N GLU A 124 6.73 12.18 -9.70
CA GLU A 124 6.97 12.49 -8.28
C GLU A 124 5.91 11.93 -7.30
N LEU A 125 4.96 11.09 -7.73
CA LEU A 125 3.90 10.57 -6.84
C LEU A 125 4.35 9.46 -5.88
N GLN A 126 5.59 8.99 -6.01
CA GLN A 126 6.13 7.88 -5.25
C GLN A 126 6.27 8.14 -3.74
N MET A 127 6.04 7.12 -2.92
CA MET A 127 6.29 7.16 -1.47
C MET A 127 7.73 6.81 -1.08
N ALA A 128 8.40 6.01 -1.93
CA ALA A 128 9.81 5.68 -1.88
C ALA A 128 10.34 5.49 -3.30
N HIS A 129 11.63 5.79 -3.53
CA HIS A 129 12.26 5.56 -4.83
C HIS A 129 12.42 4.07 -5.14
N LEU A 130 12.49 3.70 -6.42
CA LEU A 130 12.54 2.29 -6.84
C LEU A 130 13.82 1.60 -6.37
N TRP A 131 14.97 2.27 -6.50
CA TRP A 131 16.27 1.67 -6.19
C TRP A 131 17.26 2.75 -5.77
N VAL A 132 17.38 2.91 -4.45
CA VAL A 132 18.36 3.77 -3.79
C VAL A 132 19.06 2.89 -2.75
N ASP A 133 20.39 3.00 -2.61
CA ASP A 133 21.07 2.31 -1.53
C ASP A 133 20.69 2.97 -0.20
N TRP A 134 19.83 2.29 0.56
CA TRP A 134 19.34 2.76 1.85
C TRP A 134 20.37 2.62 2.98
N ASN A 135 21.58 2.12 2.67
CA ASN A 135 22.67 1.96 3.63
C ASN A 135 23.67 3.13 3.62
N GLU A 136 23.67 4.00 2.60
CA GLU A 136 24.57 5.16 2.54
C GLU A 136 23.86 6.45 3.00
N GLU A 137 24.11 6.84 4.25
CA GLU A 137 23.84 8.20 4.75
C GLU A 137 25.14 9.02 4.66
N ILE A 138 25.24 9.97 3.72
CA ILE A 138 26.43 10.83 3.61
C ILE A 138 26.40 11.85 4.77
N PRO A 139 27.42 11.90 5.65
CA PRO A 139 27.46 12.88 6.73
C PRO A 139 27.48 14.30 6.17
N GLY A 140 26.40 15.07 6.38
CA GLY A 140 26.28 16.46 5.95
C GLY A 140 25.32 16.72 4.77
N LEU A 141 24.82 15.68 4.09
CA LEU A 141 23.66 15.77 3.20
C LEU A 141 22.53 14.94 3.83
N ARG A 142 21.45 15.60 4.26
CA ARG A 142 20.27 14.88 4.75
C ARG A 142 19.56 14.20 3.57
N GLY A 143 19.65 12.88 3.48
CA GLY A 143 18.96 12.02 2.51
C GLY A 143 19.92 11.06 1.78
N PRO A 144 19.46 9.86 1.37
CA PRO A 144 20.27 8.92 0.62
C PRO A 144 20.58 9.49 -0.78
N TYR A 145 21.70 9.06 -1.35
CA TYR A 145 22.13 9.48 -2.67
C TYR A 145 21.05 9.17 -3.72
N ILE A 146 20.50 10.20 -4.35
CA ILE A 146 19.58 10.05 -5.49
C ILE A 146 20.44 10.08 -6.77
N PRO A 147 20.57 8.96 -7.50
CA PRO A 147 21.35 8.94 -8.73
C PRO A 147 20.90 10.00 -9.75
N ASP A 148 21.85 10.65 -10.42
CA ASP A 148 21.59 11.72 -11.40
C ASP A 148 20.62 11.30 -12.53
N TRP A 149 20.58 10.01 -12.88
CA TRP A 149 19.66 9.51 -13.90
C TRP A 149 18.18 9.60 -13.49
N ILE A 150 17.86 9.53 -12.19
CA ILE A 150 16.50 9.69 -11.67
C ILE A 150 16.02 11.11 -11.90
N GLN A 151 16.89 12.09 -11.67
CA GLN A 151 16.58 13.50 -11.93
C GLN A 151 16.43 13.76 -13.43
N ALA A 152 17.29 13.15 -14.27
CA ALA A 152 17.21 13.30 -15.72
C ALA A 152 15.98 12.61 -16.36
N HIS A 153 15.49 11.52 -15.76
CA HIS A 153 14.40 10.69 -16.32
C HIS A 153 13.31 10.37 -15.30
N GLN A 154 12.85 11.38 -14.55
CA GLN A 154 11.85 11.24 -13.47
C GLN A 154 10.59 10.47 -13.87
N HIS A 155 10.06 10.70 -15.08
CA HIS A 155 8.85 10.06 -15.58
C HIS A 155 9.04 8.56 -15.80
N TRP A 156 10.19 8.18 -16.37
CA TRP A 156 10.55 6.77 -16.58
C TRP A 156 10.84 6.05 -15.27
N HIS A 157 11.49 6.74 -14.32
CA HIS A 157 11.67 6.21 -12.98
C HIS A 157 10.32 5.92 -12.31
N ALA A 158 9.37 6.87 -12.35
CA ALA A 158 8.06 6.68 -11.73
C ALA A 158 7.23 5.58 -12.41
N LEU A 159 7.31 5.44 -13.73
CA LEU A 159 6.69 4.31 -14.43
C LEU A 159 7.32 2.97 -14.01
N ALA A 160 8.66 2.90 -13.96
CA ALA A 160 9.35 1.70 -13.51
C ALA A 160 8.98 1.36 -12.06
N TRP A 161 8.88 2.38 -11.18
CA TRP A 161 8.44 2.23 -9.80
C TRP A 161 7.04 1.61 -9.70
N SER A 162 6.07 2.11 -10.47
CA SER A 162 4.71 1.58 -10.50
C SER A 162 4.66 0.17 -11.07
N LEU A 163 5.38 -0.11 -12.17
CA LEU A 163 5.44 -1.43 -12.79
C LEU A 163 6.07 -2.47 -11.87
N VAL A 164 7.21 -2.14 -11.24
CA VAL A 164 7.87 -3.06 -10.30
C VAL A 164 7.00 -3.28 -9.08
N GLY A 165 6.34 -2.23 -8.56
CA GLY A 165 5.35 -2.39 -7.51
C GLY A 165 4.23 -3.38 -7.88
N ALA A 166 3.67 -3.25 -9.09
CA ALA A 166 2.64 -4.16 -9.58
C ALA A 166 3.14 -5.61 -9.72
N ILE A 167 4.34 -5.80 -10.28
CA ILE A 167 4.96 -7.11 -10.45
C ILE A 167 5.23 -7.75 -9.08
N VAL A 168 5.82 -7.01 -8.15
CA VAL A 168 6.11 -7.51 -6.80
C VAL A 168 4.82 -7.89 -6.08
N GLY A 169 3.78 -7.03 -6.13
CA GLY A 169 2.48 -7.35 -5.56
C GLY A 169 1.85 -8.62 -6.14
N TRP A 170 1.91 -8.79 -7.46
CA TRP A 170 1.45 -10.00 -8.14
C TRP A 170 2.23 -11.24 -7.70
N VAL A 171 3.57 -11.18 -7.72
CA VAL A 171 4.46 -12.30 -7.39
C VAL A 171 4.29 -12.73 -5.94
N LEU A 172 4.22 -11.78 -4.99
CA LEU A 172 4.09 -12.10 -3.56
C LEU A 172 2.87 -12.99 -3.28
N ILE A 173 1.69 -12.58 -3.75
CA ILE A 173 0.47 -13.35 -3.52
C ILE A 173 0.46 -14.63 -4.35
N ASP A 174 0.91 -14.59 -5.62
CA ASP A 174 0.93 -15.79 -6.47
C ASP A 174 1.83 -16.89 -5.89
N VAL A 175 2.99 -16.55 -5.36
CA VAL A 175 3.92 -17.50 -4.72
C VAL A 175 3.28 -18.12 -3.48
N VAL A 176 2.73 -17.29 -2.58
CA VAL A 176 2.06 -17.78 -1.36
C VAL A 176 0.87 -18.68 -1.71
N ARG A 177 0.07 -18.27 -2.70
CA ARG A 177 -1.06 -19.06 -3.20
C ARG A 177 -0.59 -20.43 -3.69
N ARG A 178 0.42 -20.51 -4.55
CA ARG A 178 0.92 -21.78 -5.09
C ARG A 178 1.49 -22.70 -4.00
N ILE A 179 2.21 -22.14 -3.04
CA ILE A 179 2.75 -22.90 -1.90
C ILE A 179 1.60 -23.46 -1.06
N ALA A 180 0.59 -22.63 -0.76
CA ALA A 180 -0.58 -23.04 -0.01
C ALA A 180 -1.41 -24.08 -0.76
N GLU A 181 -1.62 -23.92 -2.07
CA GLU A 181 -2.32 -24.89 -2.92
C GLU A 181 -1.60 -26.24 -2.94
N PHE A 182 -0.28 -26.23 -3.04
CA PHE A 182 0.54 -27.43 -2.97
C PHE A 182 0.43 -28.13 -1.60
N ALA A 183 0.47 -27.36 -0.50
CA ALA A 183 0.38 -27.90 0.86
C ALA A 183 -1.03 -28.43 1.21
N LEU A 184 -2.10 -27.71 0.82
CA LEU A 184 -3.48 -28.08 1.13
C LEU A 184 -4.09 -29.08 0.13
N GLY A 185 -3.48 -29.27 -1.04
CA GLY A 185 -4.02 -30.12 -2.11
C GLY A 185 -5.34 -29.61 -2.72
N ARG A 186 -5.69 -28.34 -2.50
CA ARG A 186 -6.91 -27.68 -2.99
C ARG A 186 -6.64 -26.18 -3.21
N PRO A 187 -7.47 -25.48 -4.01
CA PRO A 187 -7.35 -24.04 -4.20
C PRO A 187 -7.35 -23.31 -2.86
N ALA A 188 -6.26 -22.60 -2.55
CA ALA A 188 -6.02 -22.01 -1.23
C ALA A 188 -6.44 -20.53 -1.15
N MET A 189 -6.35 -19.79 -2.26
CA MET A 189 -6.64 -18.35 -2.30
C MET A 189 -7.24 -17.93 -3.66
N GLY A 190 -8.07 -16.89 -3.64
CA GLY A 190 -8.73 -16.38 -4.85
C GLY A 190 -7.74 -15.74 -5.81
N ALA A 191 -7.89 -15.97 -7.11
CA ALA A 191 -7.09 -15.30 -8.13
C ALA A 191 -7.25 -13.78 -8.16
N GLY A 192 -8.36 -13.27 -7.60
CA GLY A 192 -8.59 -11.84 -7.42
C GLY A 192 -7.63 -11.18 -6.43
N ASP A 193 -7.17 -11.89 -5.39
CA ASP A 193 -6.25 -11.33 -4.39
C ASP A 193 -4.89 -10.99 -5.01
N VAL A 194 -4.46 -11.79 -5.99
CA VAL A 194 -3.24 -11.57 -6.76
C VAL A 194 -3.33 -10.27 -7.56
N THR A 195 -4.45 -10.03 -8.24
CA THR A 195 -4.63 -8.83 -9.08
C THR A 195 -4.90 -7.58 -8.24
N LEU A 196 -5.57 -7.71 -7.10
CA LEU A 196 -5.70 -6.66 -6.08
C LEU A 196 -4.33 -6.21 -5.58
N MET A 197 -3.45 -7.15 -5.23
CA MET A 197 -2.13 -6.80 -4.72
C MET A 197 -1.23 -6.19 -5.80
N ALA A 198 -1.38 -6.60 -7.06
CA ALA A 198 -0.74 -5.93 -8.18
C ALA A 198 -1.21 -4.46 -8.31
N MET A 199 -2.51 -4.20 -8.15
CA MET A 199 -3.05 -2.83 -8.16
C MET A 199 -2.52 -2.00 -6.98
N ILE A 200 -2.51 -2.57 -5.78
CA ILE A 200 -1.92 -1.93 -4.58
C ILE A 200 -0.47 -1.55 -4.87
N GLY A 201 0.32 -2.46 -5.45
CA GLY A 201 1.71 -2.17 -5.74
C GLY A 201 1.94 -1.16 -6.85
N ALA A 202 1.06 -1.10 -7.85
CA ALA A 202 1.12 -0.03 -8.84
C ALA A 202 0.94 1.36 -8.22
N PHE A 203 0.09 1.47 -7.19
CA PHE A 203 -0.15 2.72 -6.47
C PHE A 203 0.90 3.05 -5.43
N LEU A 204 1.39 2.06 -4.69
CA LEU A 204 2.20 2.30 -3.49
C LEU A 204 3.69 2.06 -3.70
N GLY A 205 4.08 1.38 -4.77
CA GLY A 205 5.45 0.92 -4.99
C GLY A 205 5.75 -0.36 -4.23
N TRP A 206 6.89 -0.97 -4.54
CA TRP A 206 7.19 -2.32 -4.06
C TRP A 206 7.49 -2.40 -2.55
N GLN A 207 8.14 -1.40 -1.95
CA GLN A 207 8.45 -1.42 -0.51
C GLN A 207 7.19 -1.37 0.35
N ALA A 208 6.31 -0.41 0.05
CA ALA A 208 5.03 -0.27 0.74
C ALA A 208 4.12 -1.50 0.52
N THR A 209 4.22 -2.13 -0.66
CA THR A 209 3.49 -3.36 -0.97
C THR A 209 3.95 -4.54 -0.12
N VAL A 210 5.26 -4.71 0.05
CA VAL A 210 5.81 -5.75 0.94
C VAL A 210 5.34 -5.52 2.38
N ILE A 211 5.39 -4.28 2.87
CA ILE A 211 4.90 -3.94 4.22
C ILE A 211 3.40 -4.24 4.34
N ALA A 212 2.58 -3.79 3.39
CA ALA A 212 1.14 -4.06 3.37
C ALA A 212 0.83 -5.57 3.35
N PHE A 213 1.61 -6.35 2.59
CA PHE A 213 1.52 -7.81 2.55
C PHE A 213 1.69 -8.45 3.92
N PHE A 214 2.66 -7.98 4.72
CA PHE A 214 2.92 -8.52 6.06
C PHE A 214 1.91 -8.03 7.11
N ILE A 215 1.37 -6.82 6.96
CA ILE A 215 0.33 -6.30 7.86
C ILE A 215 -0.98 -7.08 7.68
N ALA A 216 -1.34 -7.44 6.44
CA ALA A 216 -2.59 -8.13 6.13
C ALA A 216 -2.85 -9.43 6.93
N PRO A 217 -1.93 -10.42 7.02
CA PRO A 217 -2.15 -11.63 7.80
C PRO A 217 -2.19 -11.37 9.30
N ILE A 218 -1.46 -10.36 9.81
CA ILE A 218 -1.54 -9.96 11.22
C ILE A 218 -2.95 -9.42 11.52
N LEU A 219 -3.50 -8.58 10.64
CA LEU A 219 -4.88 -8.09 10.76
C LEU A 219 -5.88 -9.25 10.65
N ALA A 220 -5.67 -10.18 9.72
CA ALA A 220 -6.53 -11.35 9.56
C ALA A 220 -6.50 -12.25 10.81
N LEU A 221 -5.35 -12.40 11.47
CA LEU A 221 -5.21 -13.16 12.70
C LEU A 221 -5.93 -12.50 13.88
N VAL A 222 -5.80 -11.18 14.02
CA VAL A 222 -6.39 -10.42 15.13
C VAL A 222 -7.89 -10.21 14.94
N LEU A 223 -8.31 -9.80 13.73
CA LEU A 223 -9.69 -9.41 13.43
C LEU A 223 -10.52 -10.56 12.84
N GLY A 224 -9.89 -11.56 12.24
CA GLY A 224 -10.57 -12.72 11.63
C GLY A 224 -11.48 -13.49 12.59
N PRO A 225 -11.06 -13.79 13.83
CA PRO A 225 -11.94 -14.45 14.81
C PRO A 225 -13.18 -13.61 15.15
N LEU A 226 -13.04 -12.28 15.22
CA LEU A 226 -14.15 -11.36 15.45
C LEU A 226 -15.09 -11.32 14.24
N ALA A 227 -14.53 -11.25 13.03
CA ALA A 227 -15.29 -11.26 11.78
C ALA A 227 -16.10 -12.56 11.60
N ARG A 228 -15.52 -13.72 11.94
CA ARG A 228 -16.22 -15.02 11.89
C ARG A 228 -17.41 -15.08 12.84
N ARG A 229 -17.30 -14.49 14.03
CA ARG A 229 -18.41 -14.46 15.01
C ARG A 229 -19.59 -13.61 14.53
N VAL A 230 -19.33 -12.57 13.74
CA VAL A 230 -20.36 -11.68 13.20
C VAL A 230 -20.98 -12.22 11.92
N SER A 231 -20.17 -12.76 10.99
CA SER A 231 -20.64 -13.16 9.66
C SER A 231 -21.36 -14.51 9.64
N LYS A 232 -21.08 -15.43 10.58
CA LYS A 232 -21.58 -16.83 10.59
C LYS A 232 -21.26 -17.65 9.33
N GLU A 233 -20.69 -17.06 8.29
CA GLU A 233 -20.22 -17.75 7.09
C GLU A 233 -18.86 -18.42 7.32
N MET A 234 -18.65 -19.57 6.67
CA MET A 234 -17.46 -20.40 6.86
C MET A 234 -16.21 -19.85 6.17
N ALA A 235 -16.36 -19.01 5.14
CA ALA A 235 -15.26 -18.43 4.39
C ALA A 235 -15.13 -16.94 4.71
N VAL A 236 -13.96 -16.51 5.17
CA VAL A 236 -13.65 -15.09 5.35
C VAL A 236 -12.83 -14.64 4.14
N PRO A 237 -13.28 -13.61 3.40
CA PRO A 237 -12.53 -13.06 2.28
C PRO A 237 -11.18 -12.48 2.75
N TYR A 238 -10.12 -12.72 1.99
CA TYR A 238 -8.79 -12.20 2.32
C TYR A 238 -8.56 -10.77 1.78
N GLY A 239 -9.25 -10.39 0.69
CA GLY A 239 -9.15 -9.09 0.05
C GLY A 239 -9.32 -7.89 1.00
N PRO A 240 -10.31 -7.85 1.93
CA PRO A 240 -10.46 -6.79 2.91
C PRO A 240 -9.24 -6.62 3.81
N PHE A 241 -8.55 -7.70 4.17
CA PHE A 241 -7.34 -7.60 5.00
C PHE A 241 -6.15 -7.07 4.21
N LEU A 242 -6.02 -7.43 2.92
CA LEU A 242 -5.05 -6.83 2.01
C LEU A 242 -5.30 -5.33 1.80
N ALA A 243 -6.56 -4.96 1.54
CA ALA A 243 -6.95 -3.57 1.39
C ALA A 243 -6.70 -2.77 2.67
N MET A 244 -7.03 -3.34 3.84
CA MET A 244 -6.77 -2.70 5.13
C MET A 244 -5.27 -2.58 5.43
N GLY A 245 -4.46 -3.59 5.10
CA GLY A 245 -3.01 -3.52 5.20
C GLY A 245 -2.45 -2.38 4.35
N ALA A 246 -2.91 -2.23 3.11
CA ALA A 246 -2.52 -1.12 2.24
C ALA A 246 -2.94 0.24 2.80
N ILE A 247 -4.18 0.37 3.30
CA ILE A 247 -4.68 1.61 3.93
C ILE A 247 -3.82 1.97 5.15
N ILE A 248 -3.56 1.01 6.05
CA ILE A 248 -2.70 1.27 7.22
C ILE A 248 -1.31 1.73 6.79
N THR A 249 -0.71 1.08 5.80
CA THR A 249 0.59 1.50 5.25
C THR A 249 0.53 2.93 4.71
N MET A 250 -0.54 3.34 4.03
CA MET A 250 -0.70 4.70 3.52
C MET A 250 -0.81 5.76 4.63
N PHE A 251 -1.50 5.45 5.73
CA PHE A 251 -1.66 6.35 6.87
C PHE A 251 -0.40 6.42 7.75
N ALA A 252 0.28 5.29 7.91
CA ALA A 252 1.41 5.14 8.82
C ALA A 252 2.77 5.15 8.11
N TRP A 253 2.82 5.47 6.81
CA TRP A 253 4.04 5.32 5.99
C TRP A 253 5.28 5.92 6.62
N ARG A 254 5.24 7.22 6.97
CA ARG A 254 6.38 7.92 7.59
C ARG A 254 6.82 7.25 8.89
N TRP A 255 5.87 6.82 9.72
CA TRP A 255 6.17 6.17 10.99
C TRP A 255 6.81 4.81 10.80
N ILE A 256 6.28 4.00 9.88
CA ILE A 256 6.81 2.67 9.57
C ILE A 256 8.20 2.80 8.92
N TRP A 257 8.35 3.70 7.96
CA TRP A 257 9.57 3.87 7.19
C TRP A 257 10.73 4.47 8.00
N MET A 258 10.44 5.44 8.88
CA MET A 258 11.43 6.08 9.76
C MET A 258 11.69 5.29 11.04
N PHE A 259 11.04 4.15 11.24
CA PHE A 259 11.20 3.38 12.46
C PHE A 259 12.62 2.82 12.58
N GLU A 260 13.29 3.16 13.67
CA GLU A 260 14.66 2.77 14.00
C GLU A 260 14.76 2.42 15.48
N ILE A 261 15.34 1.25 15.77
CA ILE A 261 15.65 0.79 17.12
C ILE A 261 17.17 0.73 17.24
N ASP A 262 17.73 1.53 18.14
CA ASP A 262 19.13 1.41 18.53
C ASP A 262 19.28 0.21 19.48
N ILE A 263 20.06 -0.78 19.03
CA ILE A 263 20.36 -2.03 19.74
C ILE A 263 21.72 -1.92 20.45
N SER A 264 22.44 -0.79 20.33
CA SER A 264 23.73 -0.63 20.99
C SER A 264 23.61 -0.43 22.50
N SER A 265 24.36 -1.23 23.25
CA SER A 265 24.61 -1.04 24.68
C SER A 265 26.04 -0.54 24.94
N THR A 266 26.65 0.17 23.99
CA THR A 266 28.07 0.55 24.06
C THR A 266 28.22 2.07 24.01
N GLY A 267 29.04 2.61 24.91
CA GLY A 267 29.19 4.05 25.18
C GLY A 267 29.65 4.91 23.98
N PRO A 268 29.80 6.23 24.18
CA PRO A 268 29.61 7.28 23.18
C PRO A 268 30.53 7.32 21.94
N ASP A 269 31.46 6.37 21.78
CA ASP A 269 32.62 6.52 20.88
C ASP A 269 32.81 5.37 19.86
N SER A 270 31.80 4.56 19.54
CA SER A 270 31.95 3.54 18.47
C SER A 270 31.68 4.12 17.08
N ILE A 271 32.74 4.15 16.24
CA ILE A 271 32.80 4.72 14.89
C ILE A 271 32.04 3.90 13.82
N ASP A 272 31.37 2.80 14.17
CA ASP A 272 30.66 1.94 13.21
C ASP A 272 29.17 1.75 13.56
N ASP A 273 28.37 2.75 13.19
CA ASP A 273 26.92 2.84 13.41
C ASP A 273 26.09 1.85 12.52
N ARG A 274 26.79 0.97 11.79
CA ARG A 274 26.22 0.06 10.79
C ARG A 274 25.68 -1.23 11.39
N THR A 275 26.16 -1.64 12.57
CA THR A 275 25.77 -2.91 13.22
C THR A 275 24.88 -2.71 14.44
N THR A 276 24.64 -1.46 14.82
CA THR A 276 24.10 -1.05 16.12
C THR A 276 22.63 -0.65 16.07
N ALA A 277 22.11 -0.19 14.93
CA ALA A 277 20.71 0.22 14.81
C ALA A 277 19.94 -0.59 13.74
N PHE A 278 18.77 -1.10 14.10
CA PHE A 278 17.81 -1.73 13.19
C PHE A 278 16.85 -0.67 12.65
N ALA A 279 16.86 -0.45 11.34
CA ALA A 279 15.92 0.46 10.67
C ALA A 279 15.17 -0.27 9.54
N VAL A 280 13.87 0.01 9.40
CA VAL A 280 13.03 -0.63 8.37
C VAL A 280 13.56 -0.38 6.96
N ARG A 281 14.07 0.83 6.69
CA ARG A 281 14.70 1.20 5.40
C ARG A 281 15.88 0.31 5.01
N ARG A 282 16.71 -0.08 5.99
CA ARG A 282 17.90 -0.94 5.76
C ARG A 282 17.50 -2.35 5.31
N MET A 283 16.32 -2.83 5.72
CA MET A 283 15.80 -4.13 5.25
C MET A 283 15.65 -4.18 3.73
N PHE A 284 15.43 -3.04 3.07
CA PHE A 284 15.26 -2.97 1.62
C PHE A 284 16.57 -2.66 0.88
N GLY A 285 17.63 -2.27 1.58
CA GLY A 285 18.98 -2.08 1.05
C GLY A 285 19.87 -3.33 1.19
N ASP A 286 19.57 -4.23 2.12
CA ASP A 286 20.33 -5.46 2.36
C ASP A 286 19.57 -6.71 1.85
N TRP A 287 20.11 -7.33 0.81
CA TRP A 287 19.55 -8.51 0.16
C TRP A 287 19.48 -9.74 1.11
N MET A 288 20.33 -9.80 2.14
CA MET A 288 20.30 -10.88 3.14
C MET A 288 19.09 -10.76 4.07
N LEU A 289 18.68 -9.53 4.43
CA LEU A 289 17.48 -9.29 5.25
C LEU A 289 16.19 -9.55 4.47
N LEU A 290 16.16 -9.18 3.18
CA LEU A 290 15.01 -9.48 2.30
C LEU A 290 14.77 -10.98 2.14
N THR A 291 15.84 -11.75 1.94
CA THR A 291 15.74 -13.22 1.86
C THR A 291 15.33 -13.85 3.19
N GLY A 292 15.83 -13.34 4.32
CA GLY A 292 15.41 -13.75 5.67
C GLY A 292 13.90 -13.51 5.93
N LEU A 293 13.38 -12.33 5.61
CA LEU A 293 11.94 -12.02 5.72
C LEU A 293 11.09 -12.94 4.86
N SER A 294 11.54 -13.23 3.63
CA SER A 294 10.84 -14.13 2.71
C SER A 294 10.71 -15.54 3.28
N VAL A 295 11.77 -16.04 3.92
CA VAL A 295 11.78 -17.34 4.59
C VAL A 295 10.88 -17.34 5.82
N VAL A 296 10.93 -16.30 6.66
CA VAL A 296 10.06 -16.19 7.85
C VAL A 296 8.58 -16.06 7.45
N ALA A 297 8.26 -15.31 6.39
CA ALA A 297 6.91 -15.23 5.84
C ALA A 297 6.40 -16.61 5.45
N LEU A 298 7.22 -17.34 4.70
CA LEU A 298 6.89 -18.65 4.14
C LEU A 298 6.73 -19.70 5.26
N VAL A 299 7.64 -19.73 6.23
CA VAL A 299 7.56 -20.59 7.41
C VAL A 299 6.37 -20.23 8.29
N GLY A 300 6.09 -18.95 8.50
CA GLY A 300 4.95 -18.47 9.28
C GLY A 300 3.61 -18.83 8.64
N THR A 301 3.50 -18.72 7.31
CA THR A 301 2.30 -19.16 6.57
C THR A 301 2.11 -20.67 6.62
N VAL A 302 3.19 -21.45 6.57
CA VAL A 302 3.11 -22.92 6.70
C VAL A 302 2.80 -23.34 8.14
N GLY A 303 3.31 -22.62 9.15
CA GLY A 303 3.10 -22.93 10.57
C GLY A 303 1.74 -22.51 11.13
N LEU A 304 1.02 -21.62 10.44
CA LEU A 304 -0.36 -21.22 10.76
C LEU A 304 -1.42 -22.08 10.04
N MET A 305 -1.00 -22.98 9.14
CA MET A 305 -1.85 -23.93 8.41
C MET A 305 -1.87 -25.30 9.09
#